data_AF-A0A6G1SWB4-F1
#
_entry.id   AF-A0A6G1SWB4-F1
#
_cell.length_a   1.000
_cell.length_b   1.000
_cell.length_c   1.000
_cell.angle_alpha   90.00
_cell.angle_beta   90.00
_cell.angle_gamma   90.00
#
_symmetry.space_group_name_H-M   'P 1'
#
loop_
_entity.id
_entity.type
_entity.pdbx_description
1 polymer ?
#
loop_
_entity_poly.entity_id
_entity_poly.type
_entity_poly.pdbx_seq_one_letter_code
_entity_poly.pdbx_strand_id
1 'polypeptide(L)'
;MSESASQARPRGLPVPRWVGGWPPLALPAVVTALTLLAIRTGTESDARDPDLLGYAFAPILGAALLLRWRSPVAVPVIVVVAGGTYHALNYPGGAPMFAMGAALYIAAEAGHRNIALLVGGISAGIALAYRSIAEGHSFLEMSMIAEPALVIAAVMLGDAIHSRRRWMAEVQERLDRAEEEREEEARRRVDQERLRIAHELHDVLAHTIAVVNVQAGVASDLLDDDPTATRAALSEIRKASREAMTELRATVGLLRDSSPAPRGPVPGLRDLARVTDAARQAGIGRGHGGGGRAAGPAGAG
;
A
#
# COMPACT_ATOMS: atom_id res chain seq x y z
N MET A 1 21.72 -7.47 -19.40
CA MET A 1 22.50 -6.84 -18.31
C MET A 1 21.94 -5.43 -18.09
N SER A 2 21.68 -5.08 -16.82
CA SER A 2 21.36 -3.76 -16.23
C SER A 2 20.15 -3.00 -16.80
N GLU A 3 19.01 -2.94 -16.10
CA GLU A 3 18.65 -2.01 -15.01
C GLU A 3 17.77 -0.87 -15.53
N SER A 4 16.45 -0.96 -15.30
CA SER A 4 15.61 0.19 -14.90
C SER A 4 14.18 -0.27 -14.53
N ALA A 5 14.06 -1.25 -13.63
CA ALA A 5 12.78 -1.48 -12.95
C ALA A 5 12.62 -0.40 -11.88
N SER A 6 11.99 0.71 -12.26
CA SER A 6 11.58 1.79 -11.38
C SER A 6 10.64 1.22 -10.31
N GLN A 7 11.19 0.92 -9.13
CA GLN A 7 10.46 0.50 -7.94
C GLN A 7 9.46 1.61 -7.54
N ALA A 8 8.19 1.41 -7.88
CA ALA A 8 7.09 2.14 -7.26
C ALA A 8 6.95 1.62 -5.82
N ARG A 9 7.55 2.34 -4.86
CA ARG A 9 7.36 2.05 -3.44
C ARG A 9 5.87 2.25 -3.09
N PRO A 10 5.22 1.29 -2.41
CA PRO A 10 3.87 1.52 -1.89
C PRO A 10 3.92 2.69 -0.90
N ARG A 11 3.09 3.70 -1.15
CA ARG A 11 2.92 4.85 -0.25
C ARG A 11 2.17 4.37 0.98
N GLY A 12 2.90 3.82 1.95
CA GLY A 12 2.37 3.60 3.29
C GLY A 12 1.71 4.87 3.80
N LEU A 13 0.50 4.74 4.35
CA LEU A 13 -0.24 5.85 4.93
C LEU A 13 0.67 6.63 5.90
N PRO A 14 0.73 7.97 5.81
CA PRO A 14 1.57 8.77 6.68
C PRO A 14 1.08 8.62 8.12
N VAL A 15 1.78 7.80 8.90
CA VAL A 15 1.60 7.77 10.35
C VAL A 15 1.86 9.17 10.91
N PRO A 16 0.93 9.78 11.65
CA PRO A 16 1.08 11.13 12.15
C PRO A 16 2.35 11.26 12.99
N ARG A 17 3.25 12.17 12.59
CA ARG A 17 4.58 12.40 13.20
C ARG A 17 4.54 12.78 14.69
N TRP A 18 3.38 13.09 15.23
CA TRP A 18 3.15 13.46 16.63
C TRP A 18 3.29 12.26 17.59
N VAL A 19 3.25 11.02 17.08
CA VAL A 19 3.49 9.79 17.86
C VAL A 19 5.00 9.42 17.92
N GLY A 20 5.83 10.03 17.07
CA GLY A 20 7.25 9.66 16.89
C GLY A 20 8.28 10.61 17.51
N GLY A 21 7.88 11.57 18.36
CA GLY A 21 8.75 12.69 18.78
C GLY A 21 9.22 12.69 20.23
N TRP A 22 8.85 11.71 21.06
CA TRP A 22 9.25 11.74 22.46
C TRP A 22 10.70 11.27 22.57
N PRO A 23 11.59 12.04 23.26
CA PRO A 23 12.94 11.56 23.48
C PRO A 23 12.90 10.20 24.18
N PRO A 24 13.83 9.29 23.90
CA PRO A 24 13.77 7.91 24.39
C PRO A 24 13.76 7.82 25.93
N LEU A 25 14.22 8.89 26.58
CA LEU A 25 14.27 9.08 28.03
C LEU A 25 13.00 9.70 28.63
N ALA A 26 12.04 10.18 27.82
CA ALA A 26 10.88 10.89 28.33
C ALA A 26 10.01 10.02 29.24
N LEU A 27 9.70 8.78 28.84
CA LEU A 27 8.94 7.85 29.67
C LEU A 27 9.69 7.50 30.97
N PRO A 28 10.96 7.05 30.95
CA PRO A 28 11.76 6.89 32.16
C PRO A 28 11.78 8.12 33.08
N ALA A 29 11.94 9.31 32.52
CA ALA A 29 11.99 10.55 33.29
C ALA A 29 10.64 10.89 33.94
N VAL A 30 9.54 10.73 33.20
CA VAL A 30 8.18 10.94 33.73
C VAL A 30 7.88 9.94 34.84
N VAL A 31 8.18 8.65 34.64
CA VAL A 31 7.97 7.63 35.67
C VAL A 31 8.83 7.92 36.90
N THR A 32 10.09 8.30 36.72
CA THR A 32 10.98 8.69 37.83
C THR A 32 10.40 9.88 38.60
N ALA A 33 9.93 10.92 37.90
CA ALA A 33 9.34 12.10 38.52
C ALA A 33 8.05 11.78 39.28
N LEU A 34 7.17 10.94 38.72
CA LEU A 34 5.94 10.48 39.37
C LEU A 34 6.24 9.63 40.61
N THR A 35 7.24 8.75 40.54
CA THR A 35 7.69 7.96 41.69
C THR A 35 8.29 8.85 42.78
N LEU A 36 9.14 9.83 42.43
CA LEU A 36 9.67 10.80 43.40
C LEU A 36 8.56 11.61 44.08
N LEU A 37 7.56 12.04 43.30
CA LEU A 37 6.39 12.73 43.82
C LEU A 37 5.61 11.84 44.80
N ALA A 38 5.36 10.58 44.42
CA ALA A 38 4.66 9.61 45.26
C ALA A 38 5.39 9.35 46.59
N ILE A 39 6.72 9.19 46.55
CA ILE A 39 7.55 9.07 47.77
C ILE A 39 7.42 10.32 48.64
N ARG A 40 7.42 11.52 48.03
CA ARG A 40 7.39 12.79 48.75
C ARG A 40 6.03 13.08 49.41
N THR A 41 4.94 12.64 48.81
CA THR A 41 3.57 12.85 49.30
C THR A 41 3.03 11.68 50.10
N GLY A 42 3.75 10.55 50.15
CA GLY A 42 3.37 9.39 50.94
C GLY A 42 3.41 9.72 52.42
N THR A 43 2.25 9.76 53.06
CA THR A 43 2.12 9.96 54.51
C THR A 43 1.48 8.72 55.11
N GLU A 44 2.31 7.87 55.71
CA GLU A 44 1.90 6.68 56.44
C GLU A 44 2.44 6.80 57.87
N SER A 45 1.57 6.66 58.87
CA SER A 45 1.89 6.96 60.27
C SER A 45 2.98 6.07 60.88
N ASP A 46 3.18 4.87 60.34
CA ASP A 46 4.13 3.85 60.84
C ASP A 46 5.23 3.49 59.82
N ALA A 47 5.33 4.27 58.74
CA ALA A 47 6.33 4.05 57.70
C ALA A 47 7.67 4.69 58.07
N ARG A 48 8.74 4.08 57.56
CA ARG A 48 10.10 4.63 57.63
C ARG A 48 10.20 5.90 56.82
N ASP A 49 10.70 6.98 57.43
CA ASP A 49 10.95 8.24 56.71
C ASP A 49 11.83 8.01 55.46
N PRO A 50 11.45 8.57 54.29
CA PRO A 50 12.24 8.45 53.07
C PRO A 50 13.63 9.07 53.24
N ASP A 51 14.64 8.21 53.31
CA ASP A 51 16.05 8.60 53.31
C ASP A 51 16.64 8.53 51.88
N LEU A 52 17.95 8.77 51.76
CA LEU A 52 18.67 8.69 50.48
C LEU A 52 18.42 7.38 49.72
N LEU A 53 18.27 6.27 50.44
CA LEU A 53 17.99 4.96 49.85
C LEU A 53 16.56 4.89 49.32
N GLY A 54 15.57 5.40 50.05
CA GLY A 54 14.18 5.48 49.59
C GLY A 54 14.06 6.27 48.27
N TYR A 55 14.72 7.43 48.19
CA TYR A 55 14.74 8.23 46.96
C TYR A 55 15.53 7.59 45.82
N ALA A 56 16.53 6.74 46.11
CA ALA A 56 17.31 6.04 45.08
C ALA A 56 16.49 5.01 44.29
N PHE A 57 15.37 4.50 44.83
CA PHE A 57 14.49 3.60 44.10
C PHE A 57 13.83 4.25 42.88
N ALA A 58 13.51 5.54 42.93
CA ALA A 58 12.87 6.21 41.80
C ALA A 58 13.71 6.18 40.50
N PRO A 59 14.99 6.59 40.49
CA PRO A 59 15.81 6.48 39.29
C PRO A 59 16.13 5.03 38.93
N ILE A 60 16.18 4.08 39.88
CA ILE A 60 16.35 2.64 39.58
C ILE A 60 15.15 2.11 38.78
N LEU A 61 13.93 2.42 39.23
CA LEU A 61 12.69 2.03 38.57
C LEU A 61 12.57 2.70 37.18
N GLY A 62 12.92 3.97 37.07
CA GLY A 62 12.99 4.68 35.79
C GLY A 62 14.02 4.07 34.84
N ALA A 63 15.23 3.76 35.33
CA ALA A 63 16.29 3.16 34.55
C ALA A 63 15.94 1.73 34.07
N ALA A 64 15.19 0.96 34.86
CA ALA A 64 14.70 -0.36 34.46
C ALA A 64 13.87 -0.29 33.16
N LEU A 65 13.12 0.81 32.94
CA LEU A 65 12.36 1.02 31.71
C LEU A 65 13.24 1.18 30.46
N LEU A 66 14.54 1.50 30.61
CA LEU A 66 15.47 1.56 29.48
C LEU A 66 15.73 0.17 28.88
N LEU A 67 15.52 -0.90 29.65
CA LEU A 67 15.62 -2.28 29.15
C LEU A 67 14.47 -2.67 28.23
N ARG A 68 13.44 -1.81 28.06
CA ARG A 68 12.28 -2.07 27.19
C ARG A 68 12.65 -2.37 25.73
N TRP A 69 13.82 -1.92 25.29
CA TRP A 69 14.32 -2.15 23.92
C TRP A 69 15.08 -3.46 23.76
N ARG A 70 15.59 -4.05 24.84
CA ARG A 70 16.34 -5.31 24.81
C ARG A 70 15.52 -6.50 25.30
N SER A 71 14.83 -6.32 26.41
CA SER A 71 14.03 -7.38 27.03
C SER A 71 12.80 -6.76 27.72
N PRO A 72 11.65 -6.68 27.02
CA PRO A 72 10.42 -6.14 27.60
C PRO A 72 9.92 -6.97 28.79
N VAL A 73 10.32 -8.24 28.88
CA VAL A 73 9.99 -9.15 30.00
C VAL A 73 10.83 -8.85 31.25
N ALA A 74 12.08 -8.39 31.11
CA ALA A 74 12.92 -8.08 32.26
C ALA A 74 12.40 -6.86 33.06
N VAL A 75 11.76 -5.92 32.37
CA VAL A 75 11.27 -4.66 32.98
C VAL A 75 10.29 -4.92 34.15
N PRO A 76 9.14 -5.61 33.97
CA PRO A 76 8.20 -5.83 35.06
C PRO A 76 8.79 -6.69 36.19
N VAL A 77 9.71 -7.62 35.88
CA VAL A 77 10.40 -8.42 36.89
C VAL A 77 11.28 -7.55 37.79
N ILE A 78 12.10 -6.68 37.18
CA ILE A 78 12.97 -5.75 37.94
C ILE A 78 12.11 -4.80 38.79
N VAL A 79 11.02 -4.28 38.22
CA VAL A 79 10.12 -3.37 38.92
C VAL A 79 9.41 -4.07 40.08
N VAL A 80 8.97 -5.32 39.94
CA VAL A 80 8.39 -6.10 41.05
C VAL A 80 9.41 -6.34 42.15
N VAL A 81 10.64 -6.74 41.81
CA VAL A 81 11.68 -7.02 42.82
C VAL A 81 12.06 -5.74 43.56
N ALA A 82 12.28 -4.64 42.84
CA ALA A 82 12.59 -3.35 43.43
C ALA A 82 11.44 -2.81 44.27
N GLY A 83 10.20 -2.90 43.77
CA GLY A 83 9.01 -2.46 44.50
C GLY A 83 8.71 -3.30 45.75
N GLY A 84 8.87 -4.63 45.67
CA GLY A 84 8.77 -5.50 46.83
C GLY A 84 9.85 -5.21 47.87
N THR A 85 11.08 -4.90 47.43
CA THR A 85 12.16 -4.49 48.34
C THR A 85 11.85 -3.15 49.01
N TYR A 86 11.26 -2.21 48.28
CA TYR A 86 10.81 -0.92 48.81
C TYR A 86 9.78 -1.11 49.95
N HIS A 87 8.77 -1.96 49.73
CA HIS A 87 7.78 -2.29 50.76
C HIS A 87 8.38 -3.09 51.92
N ALA A 88 9.31 -4.02 51.66
CA ALA A 88 9.99 -4.78 52.72
C ALA A 88 10.85 -3.90 53.64
N LEU A 89 11.34 -2.77 53.14
CA LEU A 89 12.05 -1.76 53.93
C LEU A 89 11.13 -0.75 54.63
N ASN A 90 9.81 -0.95 54.52
CA ASN A 90 8.76 -0.16 55.15
C ASN A 90 8.76 1.32 54.75
N TYR A 91 9.15 1.63 53.50
CA TYR A 91 9.05 3.00 52.99
C TYR A 91 7.61 3.35 52.59
N PRO A 92 7.18 4.61 52.76
CA PRO A 92 5.80 5.02 52.55
C PRO A 92 5.40 5.02 51.07
N GLY A 93 4.12 4.77 50.83
CA GLY A 93 3.43 5.07 49.58
C GLY A 93 3.52 3.99 48.50
N GLY A 94 2.63 4.10 47.52
CA GLY A 94 2.62 3.27 46.30
C GLY A 94 3.67 3.68 45.27
N ALA A 95 4.89 4.01 45.71
CA ALA A 95 5.98 4.51 44.84
C ALA A 95 6.23 3.64 43.58
N PRO A 96 6.17 2.30 43.65
CA PRO A 96 6.36 1.43 42.48
C PRO A 96 5.20 1.46 41.47
N MET A 97 4.01 1.96 41.83
CA MET A 97 2.76 1.85 41.06
C MET A 97 2.92 2.36 39.62
N PHE A 98 3.48 3.56 39.43
CA PHE A 98 3.63 4.16 38.10
C PHE A 98 4.65 3.40 37.24
N ALA A 99 5.75 2.95 37.84
CA ALA A 99 6.73 2.11 37.17
C ALA A 99 6.14 0.75 36.80
N MET A 100 5.29 0.19 37.66
CA MET A 100 4.59 -1.07 37.43
C MET A 100 3.63 -0.95 36.25
N GLY A 101 2.76 0.05 36.25
CA GLY A 101 1.83 0.28 35.14
C GLY A 101 2.55 0.42 33.79
N ALA A 102 3.63 1.20 33.76
CA ALA A 102 4.46 1.34 32.55
C ALA A 102 5.12 0.01 32.14
N ALA A 103 5.68 -0.75 33.09
CA ALA A 103 6.35 -2.02 32.83
C ALA A 103 5.39 -3.10 32.30
N LEU A 104 4.20 -3.20 32.90
CA LEU A 104 3.15 -4.13 32.49
C LEU A 104 2.62 -3.80 31.10
N TYR A 105 2.37 -2.50 30.85
CA TYR A 105 2.00 -2.01 29.52
C TYR A 105 3.05 -2.39 28.47
N ILE A 106 4.35 -2.15 28.74
CA ILE A 106 5.46 -2.49 27.83
C ILE A 106 5.50 -4.00 27.53
N ALA A 107 5.38 -4.84 28.56
CA ALA A 107 5.41 -6.29 28.40
C ALA A 107 4.20 -6.80 27.58
N ALA A 108 3.01 -6.27 27.86
CA ALA A 108 1.79 -6.61 27.13
C ALA A 108 1.82 -6.10 25.67
N GLU A 109 2.28 -4.87 25.42
CA GLU A 109 2.48 -4.31 24.07
C GLU A 109 3.47 -5.17 23.25
N ALA A 110 4.47 -5.75 23.91
CA ALA A 110 5.43 -6.67 23.31
C ALA A 110 4.87 -8.09 23.07
N GLY A 111 3.61 -8.37 23.41
CA GLY A 111 2.95 -9.67 23.21
C GLY A 111 3.11 -10.65 24.37
N HIS A 112 3.63 -10.22 25.52
CA HIS A 112 3.86 -11.07 26.69
C HIS A 112 2.77 -10.92 27.76
N ARG A 113 1.49 -10.85 27.36
CA ARG A 113 0.37 -10.58 28.28
C ARG A 113 0.28 -11.52 29.47
N ASN A 114 0.58 -12.81 29.29
CA ASN A 114 0.50 -13.79 30.37
C ASN A 114 1.57 -13.52 31.44
N ILE A 115 2.77 -13.14 31.01
CA ILE A 115 3.84 -12.75 31.93
C ILE A 115 3.47 -11.45 32.64
N ALA A 116 2.92 -10.47 31.91
CA ALA A 116 2.44 -9.23 32.50
C ALA A 116 1.34 -9.48 33.55
N LEU A 117 0.37 -10.35 33.28
CA LEU A 117 -0.65 -10.73 34.26
C LEU A 117 -0.07 -11.44 35.49
N LEU A 118 0.86 -12.38 35.29
CA LEU A 118 1.50 -13.10 36.40
C LEU A 118 2.30 -12.14 37.28
N VAL A 119 3.19 -11.34 36.69
CA VAL A 119 4.04 -10.40 37.42
C VAL A 119 3.22 -9.28 38.04
N GLY A 120 2.21 -8.76 37.34
CA GLY A 120 1.27 -7.78 37.87
C GLY A 120 0.42 -8.32 39.02
N GLY A 121 -0.01 -9.58 38.93
CA GLY A 121 -0.71 -10.27 40.02
C GLY A 121 0.16 -10.45 41.26
N ILE A 122 1.43 -10.80 41.09
CA ILE A 122 2.41 -10.84 42.18
C ILE A 122 2.59 -9.45 42.81
N SER A 123 2.74 -8.41 41.99
CA SER A 123 2.84 -7.02 42.45
C SER A 123 1.62 -6.59 43.28
N ALA A 124 0.42 -6.83 42.76
CA ALA A 124 -0.83 -6.52 43.44
C ALA A 124 -0.96 -7.31 44.74
N GLY A 125 -0.55 -8.57 44.76
CA GLY A 125 -0.52 -9.40 45.97
C GLY A 125 0.43 -8.84 47.04
N ILE A 126 1.64 -8.42 46.65
CA ILE A 126 2.61 -7.79 47.56
C ILE A 126 2.05 -6.47 48.12
N ALA A 127 1.52 -5.60 47.26
CA ALA A 127 0.94 -4.32 47.68
C ALA A 127 -0.26 -4.51 48.61
N LEU A 128 -1.12 -5.48 48.32
CA LEU A 128 -2.29 -5.81 49.14
C LEU A 128 -1.88 -6.38 50.50
N ALA A 129 -0.88 -7.26 50.54
CA ALA A 129 -0.34 -7.80 51.78
C ALA A 129 0.34 -6.72 52.63
N TYR A 130 1.07 -5.79 52.01
CA TYR A 130 1.64 -4.64 52.71
C TYR A 130 0.54 -3.80 53.35
N ARG A 131 -0.50 -3.42 52.60
CA ARG A 131 -1.61 -2.59 53.11
C ARG A 131 -2.41 -3.27 54.22
N SER A 132 -2.64 -4.58 54.11
CA SER A 132 -3.40 -5.30 55.13
C SER A 132 -2.61 -5.49 56.43
N ILE A 133 -1.29 -5.76 56.34
CA ILE A 133 -0.45 -6.07 57.50
C ILE A 133 0.12 -4.79 58.13
N ALA A 134 0.69 -3.90 57.33
CA ALA A 134 1.40 -2.71 57.81
C ALA A 134 0.46 -1.54 58.07
N GLU A 135 -0.55 -1.34 57.22
CA GLU A 135 -1.47 -0.19 57.35
C GLU A 135 -2.81 -0.57 58.02
N GLY A 136 -3.08 -1.86 58.24
CA GLY A 136 -4.30 -2.35 58.89
C GLY A 136 -5.59 -2.16 58.08
N HIS A 137 -5.47 -1.87 56.77
CA HIS A 137 -6.65 -1.66 55.91
C HIS A 137 -7.44 -2.95 55.73
N SER A 138 -8.77 -2.84 55.75
CA SER A 138 -9.67 -3.94 55.40
C SER A 138 -9.69 -4.20 53.90
N PHE A 139 -9.90 -5.45 53.49
CA PHE A 139 -9.99 -5.85 52.07
C PHE A 139 -11.15 -5.19 51.31
N LEU A 140 -12.13 -4.61 52.02
CA LEU A 140 -13.28 -3.92 51.44
C LEU A 140 -13.03 -2.43 51.18
N GLU A 141 -11.86 -1.89 51.55
CA GLU A 141 -11.55 -0.49 51.37
C GLU A 141 -11.25 -0.16 49.90
N MET A 142 -11.73 1.01 49.45
CA MET A 142 -11.54 1.48 48.07
C MET A 142 -10.05 1.57 47.68
N SER A 143 -9.18 1.84 48.67
CA SER A 143 -7.73 1.88 48.49
C SER A 143 -7.17 0.57 47.93
N MET A 144 -7.78 -0.58 48.28
CA MET A 144 -7.36 -1.92 47.84
C MET A 144 -7.60 -2.19 46.35
N ILE A 145 -8.46 -1.40 45.68
CA ILE A 145 -8.87 -1.61 44.29
C ILE A 145 -7.89 -0.95 43.30
N ALA A 146 -7.17 0.09 43.72
CA ALA A 146 -6.37 0.91 42.82
C ALA A 146 -5.25 0.13 42.10
N GLU A 147 -4.50 -0.71 42.83
CA GLU A 147 -3.39 -1.48 42.25
C GLU A 147 -3.88 -2.59 41.31
N PRO A 148 -4.85 -3.46 41.70
CA PRO A 148 -5.41 -4.45 40.78
C PRO A 148 -6.04 -3.81 39.54
N ALA A 149 -6.75 -2.69 39.70
CA ALA A 149 -7.35 -1.98 38.58
C ALA A 149 -6.27 -1.44 37.61
N LEU A 150 -5.16 -0.91 38.14
CA LEU A 150 -4.04 -0.46 37.32
C LEU A 150 -3.36 -1.63 36.58
N VAL A 151 -3.15 -2.78 37.24
CA VAL A 151 -2.62 -4.00 36.60
C VAL A 151 -3.49 -4.39 35.41
N ILE A 152 -4.80 -4.53 35.63
CA ILE A 152 -5.74 -4.92 34.57
C ILE A 152 -5.75 -3.88 33.46
N ALA A 153 -5.86 -2.59 33.79
CA ALA A 153 -5.91 -1.51 32.81
C ALA A 153 -4.63 -1.45 31.95
N ALA A 154 -3.46 -1.53 32.57
CA ALA A 154 -2.18 -1.48 31.87
C ALA A 154 -1.99 -2.67 30.91
N VAL A 155 -2.31 -3.88 31.38
CA VAL A 155 -2.20 -5.09 30.56
C VAL A 155 -3.21 -5.07 29.43
N MET A 156 -4.48 -4.74 29.69
CA MET A 156 -5.52 -4.67 28.66
C MET A 156 -5.20 -3.62 27.61
N LEU A 157 -4.69 -2.45 28.01
CA LEU A 157 -4.28 -1.40 27.08
C LEU A 157 -3.12 -1.87 26.20
N GLY A 158 -2.10 -2.50 26.80
CA GLY A 158 -0.98 -3.07 26.05
C GLY A 158 -1.41 -4.16 25.07
N ASP A 159 -2.26 -5.10 25.51
CA ASP A 159 -2.78 -6.21 24.68
C ASP A 159 -3.68 -5.68 23.54
N ALA A 160 -4.48 -4.65 23.80
CA ALA A 160 -5.32 -4.00 22.78
C ALA A 160 -4.46 -3.32 21.71
N ILE A 161 -3.39 -2.61 22.09
CA ILE A 161 -2.47 -1.99 21.14
C ILE A 161 -1.70 -3.05 20.35
N HIS A 162 -1.22 -4.10 21.02
CA HIS A 162 -0.56 -5.23 20.38
C HIS A 162 -1.46 -5.90 19.33
N SER A 163 -2.70 -6.22 19.71
CA SER A 163 -3.71 -6.82 18.84
C SER A 163 -4.06 -5.91 17.66
N ARG A 164 -4.22 -4.60 17.91
CA ARG A 164 -4.48 -3.62 16.86
C ARG A 164 -3.33 -3.53 15.85
N ARG A 165 -2.07 -3.56 16.31
CA ARG A 165 -0.90 -3.55 15.42
C ARG A 165 -0.82 -4.81 14.56
N ARG A 166 -1.08 -5.99 15.14
CA ARG A 166 -1.15 -7.25 14.39
C ARG A 166 -2.26 -7.21 13.33
N TRP A 167 -3.46 -6.78 13.72
CA TRP A 167 -4.57 -6.63 12.79
C TRP A 167 -4.24 -5.67 11.64
N MET A 168 -3.66 -4.51 11.92
CA MET A 168 -3.26 -3.57 10.87
C MET A 168 -2.19 -4.15 9.94
N ALA A 169 -1.24 -4.93 10.46
CA ALA A 169 -0.24 -5.60 9.64
C ALA A 169 -0.89 -6.66 8.72
N GLU A 170 -1.82 -7.46 9.24
CA GLU A 170 -2.57 -8.45 8.44
C GLU A 170 -3.44 -7.79 7.37
N VAL A 171 -4.11 -6.69 7.71
CA VAL A 171 -4.91 -5.92 6.74
C VAL A 171 -4.02 -5.35 5.65
N GLN A 172 -2.87 -4.77 6.00
CA GLN A 172 -1.93 -4.24 5.01
C GLN A 172 -1.44 -5.35 4.07
N GLU A 173 -1.05 -6.50 4.62
CA GLU A 173 -0.60 -7.64 3.82
C GLU A 173 -1.70 -8.17 2.87
N ARG A 174 -2.97 -8.14 3.30
CA ARG A 174 -4.11 -8.49 2.43
C ARG A 174 -4.36 -7.46 1.33
N LEU A 175 -4.18 -6.17 1.63
CA LEU A 175 -4.30 -5.12 0.62
C LEU A 175 -3.21 -5.25 -0.43
N ASP A 176 -1.96 -5.47 -0.01
CA ASP A 176 -0.82 -5.64 -0.91
C ASP A 176 -1.05 -6.85 -1.85
N ARG A 177 -1.49 -8.00 -1.30
CA ARG A 177 -1.85 -9.19 -2.12
C ARG A 177 -3.01 -8.92 -3.09
N ALA A 178 -4.05 -8.21 -2.65
CA ALA A 178 -5.19 -7.89 -3.50
C ALA A 178 -4.83 -6.93 -4.63
N GLU A 179 -3.85 -6.04 -4.43
CA GLU A 179 -3.30 -5.19 -5.49
C GLU A 179 -2.52 -6.03 -6.50
N GLU A 180 -1.64 -6.93 -6.05
CA GLU A 180 -0.91 -7.86 -6.92
C GLU A 180 -1.85 -8.73 -7.77
N GLU A 181 -2.88 -9.34 -7.15
CA GLU A 181 -3.88 -10.16 -7.85
C GLU A 181 -4.64 -9.35 -8.91
N ARG A 182 -5.00 -8.10 -8.62
CA ARG A 182 -5.68 -7.22 -9.58
C ARG A 182 -4.79 -6.86 -10.77
N GLU A 183 -3.50 -6.61 -10.53
CA GLU A 183 -2.56 -6.36 -11.62
C GLU A 183 -2.37 -7.59 -12.50
N GLU A 184 -2.27 -8.78 -11.89
CA GLU A 184 -2.19 -10.03 -12.63
C GLU A 184 -3.45 -10.30 -13.46
N GLU A 185 -4.63 -10.12 -12.87
CA GLU A 185 -5.90 -10.26 -13.59
C GLU A 185 -5.99 -9.26 -14.76
N ALA A 186 -5.59 -8.01 -14.56
CA ALA A 186 -5.59 -7.00 -15.62
C ALA A 186 -4.68 -7.41 -16.77
N ARG A 187 -3.47 -7.93 -16.48
CA ARG A 187 -2.55 -8.45 -17.50
C ARG A 187 -3.14 -9.67 -18.23
N ARG A 188 -3.70 -10.62 -17.49
CA ARG A 188 -4.37 -11.81 -18.07
C ARG A 188 -5.53 -11.41 -18.98
N ARG A 189 -6.35 -10.42 -18.61
CA ARG A 189 -7.44 -9.92 -19.47
C ARG A 189 -6.92 -9.28 -20.76
N VAL A 190 -5.84 -8.49 -20.68
CA VAL A 190 -5.20 -7.90 -21.88
C VAL A 190 -4.66 -8.99 -22.80
N ASP A 191 -4.01 -10.02 -22.26
CA ASP A 191 -3.46 -11.12 -23.06
C ASP A 191 -4.56 -11.98 -23.70
N GLN A 192 -5.65 -12.27 -22.96
CA GLN A 192 -6.83 -12.94 -23.50
C GLN A 192 -7.47 -12.15 -24.64
N GLU A 193 -7.55 -10.83 -24.51
CA GLU A 193 -8.09 -9.97 -25.56
C GLU A 193 -7.20 -10.00 -26.82
N ARG A 194 -5.88 -9.94 -26.65
CA ARG A 194 -4.93 -10.06 -27.77
C ARG A 194 -5.08 -11.38 -28.52
N LEU A 195 -5.27 -12.50 -27.80
CA LEU A 195 -5.49 -13.81 -28.42
C LEU A 195 -6.82 -13.89 -29.16
N ARG A 196 -7.90 -13.32 -28.60
CA ARG A 196 -9.20 -13.25 -29.26
C ARG A 196 -9.09 -12.49 -30.58
N ILE A 197 -8.48 -11.32 -30.55
CA ILE A 197 -8.24 -10.50 -31.73
C ILE A 197 -7.39 -11.24 -32.76
N ALA A 198 -6.33 -11.94 -32.33
CA ALA A 198 -5.50 -12.72 -33.25
C ALA A 198 -6.32 -13.80 -33.98
N HIS A 199 -7.24 -14.48 -33.30
CA HIS A 199 -8.14 -15.45 -33.92
C HIS A 199 -9.15 -14.80 -34.86
N GLU A 200 -9.79 -13.68 -34.47
CA GLU A 200 -10.72 -12.96 -35.36
C GLU A 200 -10.00 -12.49 -36.65
N LEU A 201 -8.78 -11.98 -36.53
CA LEU A 201 -7.95 -11.63 -37.69
C LEU A 201 -7.59 -12.87 -38.53
N HIS A 202 -7.28 -14.00 -37.89
CA HIS A 202 -6.96 -15.24 -38.57
C HIS A 202 -8.16 -15.78 -39.36
N ASP A 203 -9.37 -15.73 -38.82
CA ASP A 203 -10.57 -16.22 -39.47
C ASP A 203 -10.90 -15.41 -40.74
N VAL A 204 -10.85 -14.07 -40.67
CA VAL A 204 -11.05 -13.19 -41.83
C VAL A 204 -9.99 -13.44 -42.90
N LEU A 205 -8.72 -13.58 -42.49
CA LEU A 205 -7.61 -13.88 -43.41
C LEU A 205 -7.78 -15.25 -44.07
N ALA A 206 -8.06 -16.29 -43.29
CA ALA A 206 -8.22 -17.66 -43.78
C ALA A 206 -9.37 -17.75 -44.79
N HIS A 207 -10.51 -17.13 -44.49
CA HIS A 207 -11.64 -17.08 -45.39
C HIS A 207 -11.30 -16.37 -46.70
N THR A 208 -10.63 -15.21 -46.62
CA THR A 208 -10.23 -14.43 -47.81
C THR A 208 -9.27 -15.23 -48.68
N ILE A 209 -8.27 -15.89 -48.09
CA ILE A 209 -7.30 -16.73 -48.82
C ILE A 209 -8.01 -17.89 -49.51
N ALA A 210 -8.99 -18.52 -48.85
CA ALA A 210 -9.77 -19.60 -49.46
C ALA A 210 -10.54 -19.11 -50.70
N VAL A 211 -11.23 -17.97 -50.61
CA VAL A 211 -11.94 -17.35 -51.75
C VAL A 211 -10.97 -17.00 -52.88
N VAL A 212 -9.83 -16.38 -52.56
CA VAL A 212 -8.80 -16.02 -53.56
C VAL A 212 -8.27 -17.26 -54.26
N ASN A 213 -7.96 -18.34 -53.53
CA ASN A 213 -7.46 -19.59 -54.13
C ASN A 213 -8.49 -20.23 -55.06
N VAL A 214 -9.76 -20.31 -54.65
CA VAL A 214 -10.82 -20.87 -55.50
C VAL A 214 -11.00 -20.05 -56.78
N GLN A 215 -11.09 -18.72 -56.66
CA GLN A 215 -11.28 -17.84 -57.82
C GLN A 215 -10.03 -17.79 -58.73
N ALA A 216 -8.83 -17.91 -58.16
CA ALA A 216 -7.60 -17.99 -58.94
C ALA A 216 -7.51 -19.29 -59.74
N GLY A 217 -8.00 -20.41 -59.18
CA GLY A 217 -8.18 -21.67 -59.90
C GLY A 217 -9.14 -21.51 -61.08
N VAL A 218 -10.34 -20.95 -60.84
CA VAL A 218 -11.33 -20.69 -61.90
C VAL A 218 -10.78 -19.79 -63.01
N ALA A 219 -10.06 -18.72 -62.65
CA ALA A 219 -9.44 -17.83 -63.62
C ALA A 219 -8.32 -18.50 -64.44
N SER A 220 -7.60 -19.46 -63.86
CA SER A 220 -6.54 -20.20 -64.56
C SER A 220 -7.12 -21.23 -65.52
N ASP A 221 -8.18 -21.93 -65.12
CA ASP A 221 -8.84 -22.95 -65.95
C ASP A 221 -9.58 -22.34 -67.15
N LEU A 222 -10.08 -21.11 -67.04
CA LEU A 222 -10.88 -20.44 -68.09
C LEU A 222 -10.09 -19.41 -68.91
N LEU A 223 -8.78 -19.30 -68.71
CA LEU A 223 -7.97 -18.20 -69.25
C LEU A 223 -8.04 -18.10 -70.79
N ASP A 224 -7.95 -19.24 -71.47
CA ASP A 224 -7.95 -19.34 -72.94
C ASP A 224 -9.36 -19.55 -73.51
N ASP A 225 -10.25 -20.18 -72.75
CA ASP A 225 -11.58 -20.60 -73.21
C ASP A 225 -12.68 -19.54 -72.98
N ASP A 226 -12.66 -18.83 -71.84
CA ASP A 226 -13.62 -17.76 -71.53
C ASP A 226 -12.94 -16.56 -70.83
N PRO A 227 -12.43 -15.60 -71.63
CA PRO A 227 -11.81 -14.37 -71.13
C PRO A 227 -12.77 -13.45 -70.34
N THR A 228 -14.08 -13.67 -70.46
CA THR A 228 -15.13 -12.91 -69.76
C THR A 228 -15.30 -13.44 -68.34
N ALA A 229 -15.44 -14.76 -68.19
CA ALA A 229 -15.49 -15.43 -66.89
C ALA A 229 -14.19 -15.24 -66.11
N THR A 230 -13.04 -15.31 -66.77
CA THR A 230 -11.72 -15.00 -66.18
C THR A 230 -11.67 -13.60 -65.59
N ARG A 231 -12.19 -12.59 -66.32
CA ARG A 231 -12.26 -11.20 -65.81
C ARG A 231 -13.19 -11.06 -64.61
N ALA A 232 -14.29 -11.81 -64.57
CA ALA A 232 -15.20 -11.83 -63.44
C ALA A 232 -14.51 -12.42 -62.18
N ALA A 233 -13.84 -13.56 -62.31
CA ALA A 233 -13.10 -14.20 -61.21
C ALA A 233 -11.99 -13.29 -60.65
N LEU A 234 -11.21 -12.62 -61.51
CA LEU A 234 -10.21 -11.63 -61.10
C LEU A 234 -10.82 -10.40 -60.40
N SER A 235 -12.03 -9.99 -60.81
CA SER A 235 -12.77 -8.91 -60.15
C SER A 235 -13.20 -9.31 -58.73
N GLU A 236 -13.67 -10.55 -58.54
CA GLU A 236 -14.03 -11.08 -57.21
C GLU A 236 -12.80 -11.19 -56.30
N ILE A 237 -11.65 -11.65 -56.79
CA ILE A 237 -10.38 -11.62 -56.05
C ILE A 237 -10.07 -10.19 -55.58
N ARG A 238 -10.19 -9.21 -56.47
CA ARG A 238 -9.89 -7.80 -56.18
C ARG A 238 -10.86 -7.22 -55.15
N LYS A 239 -12.14 -7.63 -55.20
CA LYS A 239 -13.17 -7.22 -54.24
C LYS A 239 -12.90 -7.83 -52.87
N ALA A 240 -12.78 -9.16 -52.78
CA ALA A 240 -12.51 -9.86 -51.53
C ALA A 240 -11.23 -9.36 -50.83
N SER A 241 -10.16 -9.12 -51.60
CA SER A 241 -8.90 -8.59 -51.06
C SER A 241 -9.05 -7.16 -50.52
N ARG A 242 -9.86 -6.31 -51.17
CA ARG A 242 -10.11 -4.93 -50.71
C ARG A 242 -10.98 -4.89 -49.46
N GLU A 243 -12.00 -5.74 -49.40
CA GLU A 243 -12.88 -5.87 -48.23
C GLU A 243 -12.08 -6.35 -47.01
N ALA A 244 -11.30 -7.42 -47.14
CA ALA A 244 -10.44 -7.93 -46.06
C ALA A 244 -9.41 -6.89 -45.57
N MET A 245 -8.75 -6.18 -46.48
CA MET A 245 -7.81 -5.11 -46.11
C MET A 245 -8.47 -3.92 -45.42
N THR A 246 -9.75 -3.66 -45.69
CA THR A 246 -10.52 -2.61 -45.02
C THR A 246 -10.87 -3.03 -43.60
N GLU A 247 -11.33 -4.27 -43.43
CA GLU A 247 -11.68 -4.85 -42.14
C GLU A 247 -10.46 -4.97 -41.21
N LEU A 248 -9.32 -5.49 -41.72
CA LEU A 248 -8.07 -5.54 -40.97
C LEU A 248 -7.59 -4.16 -40.50
N ARG A 249 -7.70 -3.13 -41.36
CA ARG A 249 -7.31 -1.76 -40.99
C ARG A 249 -8.23 -1.17 -39.93
N ALA A 250 -9.53 -1.48 -39.97
CA ALA A 250 -10.47 -1.05 -38.95
C ALA A 250 -10.12 -1.68 -37.59
N THR A 251 -9.90 -3.00 -37.54
CA THR A 251 -9.57 -3.72 -36.30
C THR A 251 -8.22 -3.29 -35.71
N VAL A 252 -7.18 -3.13 -36.55
CA VAL A 252 -5.87 -2.63 -36.10
C VAL A 252 -5.93 -1.15 -35.69
N GLY A 253 -6.77 -0.35 -36.35
CA GLY A 253 -7.02 1.05 -35.99
C GLY A 253 -7.56 1.20 -34.57
N LEU A 254 -8.58 0.40 -34.22
CA LEU A 254 -9.18 0.38 -32.88
C LEU A 254 -8.18 0.00 -31.78
N LEU A 255 -7.28 -0.94 -32.06
CA LEU A 255 -6.21 -1.35 -31.13
C LEU A 255 -5.13 -0.29 -30.93
N ARG A 256 -4.82 0.49 -31.98
CA ARG A 256 -3.79 1.52 -31.94
C ARG A 256 -4.22 2.75 -31.15
N ASP A 257 -5.51 3.10 -31.18
CA ASP A 257 -6.08 4.18 -30.37
C ASP A 257 -6.28 3.78 -28.90
N SER A 258 -6.40 2.48 -28.60
CA SER A 258 -6.61 1.94 -27.25
C SER A 258 -5.31 1.73 -26.45
N SER A 259 -4.14 1.85 -27.10
CA SER A 259 -2.84 1.73 -26.43
C SER A 259 -2.28 3.11 -26.08
N PRO A 260 -1.80 3.37 -24.85
CA PRO A 260 -1.06 4.58 -24.53
C PRO A 260 0.36 4.48 -25.10
N ALA A 261 0.49 4.28 -26.41
CA ALA A 261 1.76 4.49 -27.08
C ALA A 261 2.07 6.00 -27.03
N PRO A 262 3.33 6.42 -26.82
CA PRO A 262 3.71 7.82 -26.91
C PRO A 262 3.24 8.35 -28.26
N ARG A 263 2.28 9.28 -28.25
CA ARG A 263 1.91 10.03 -29.44
C ARG A 263 3.20 10.70 -29.92
N GLY A 264 3.79 10.17 -30.99
CA GLY A 264 4.86 10.86 -31.70
C GLY A 264 4.39 12.28 -32.02
N PRO A 265 5.31 13.26 -32.07
CA PRO A 265 4.94 14.67 -32.19
C PRO A 265 3.94 14.85 -33.34
N VAL A 266 2.80 15.47 -33.03
CA VAL A 266 1.74 15.75 -34.01
C VAL A 266 2.39 16.44 -35.21
N PRO A 267 2.27 15.89 -36.44
CA PRO A 267 2.89 16.47 -37.62
C PRO A 267 2.51 17.94 -37.74
N GLY A 268 3.51 18.81 -37.69
CA GLY A 268 3.31 20.25 -37.77
C GLY A 268 3.07 20.68 -39.21
N LEU A 269 2.66 21.93 -39.41
CA LEU A 269 2.43 22.54 -40.73
C LEU A 269 3.62 22.41 -41.71
N ARG A 270 4.84 22.12 -41.23
CA ARG A 270 6.03 21.84 -42.05
C ARG A 270 5.98 20.49 -42.77
N ASP A 271 5.17 19.53 -42.31
CA ASP A 271 5.02 18.21 -42.93
C ASP A 271 4.01 18.20 -44.08
N LEU A 272 3.13 19.21 -44.15
CA LEU A 272 2.22 19.41 -45.28
C LEU A 272 2.98 19.63 -46.58
N ALA A 273 4.10 20.37 -46.56
CA ALA A 273 4.95 20.59 -47.73
C ALA A 273 5.47 19.27 -48.31
N ARG A 274 5.83 18.33 -47.42
CA ARG A 274 6.32 16.99 -47.78
C ARG A 274 5.22 16.12 -48.41
N VAL A 275 4.00 16.22 -47.90
CA VAL A 275 2.82 15.52 -48.44
C VAL A 275 2.39 16.12 -49.79
N THR A 276 2.46 17.44 -49.95
CA THR A 276 2.17 18.09 -51.23
C THR A 276 3.23 17.80 -52.30
N ASP A 277 4.50 17.71 -51.93
CA ASP A 277 5.57 17.35 -52.87
C ASP A 277 5.48 15.88 -53.30
N ALA A 278 5.14 14.97 -52.38
CA ALA A 278 4.87 13.57 -52.72
C ALA A 278 3.65 13.42 -53.66
N ALA A 279 2.58 14.19 -53.45
CA ALA A 279 1.41 14.21 -54.34
C ALA A 279 1.73 14.82 -55.72
N ARG A 280 2.62 15.81 -55.77
CA ARG A 280 3.08 16.43 -57.02
C ARG A 280 4.01 15.52 -57.81
N GLN A 281 4.85 14.73 -57.13
CA GLN A 281 5.68 13.67 -57.75
C GLN A 281 4.84 12.48 -58.22
N ALA A 282 3.70 12.20 -57.58
CA ALA A 282 2.74 11.18 -58.01
C ALA A 282 1.83 11.61 -59.19
N GLY A 283 2.05 12.81 -59.76
CA GLY A 283 1.41 13.24 -61.01
C GLY A 283 -0.07 13.68 -60.89
N ILE A 284 -0.57 13.90 -59.67
CA ILE A 284 -1.97 14.27 -59.42
C ILE A 284 -2.15 15.78 -59.63
N GLY A 285 -2.06 16.24 -60.89
CA GLY A 285 -2.04 17.68 -61.17
C GLY A 285 -2.12 18.11 -62.63
N ARG A 286 -2.75 17.33 -63.52
CA ARG A 286 -3.17 17.82 -64.85
C ARG A 286 -4.59 17.40 -65.17
N GLY A 287 -5.56 18.17 -64.68
CA GLY A 287 -6.92 18.19 -65.20
C GLY A 287 -6.98 18.95 -66.52
N HIS A 288 -7.66 18.36 -67.48
CA HIS A 288 -7.84 18.77 -68.88
C HIS A 288 -8.25 20.24 -69.12
N GLY A 289 -7.72 20.82 -70.19
CA GLY A 289 -8.25 22.04 -70.82
C GLY A 289 -9.38 21.74 -71.82
N GLY A 290 -10.36 22.64 -71.89
CA GLY A 290 -11.40 22.67 -72.92
C GLY A 290 -11.90 24.11 -73.09
N GLY A 291 -11.72 24.67 -74.28
CA GLY A 291 -11.86 26.11 -74.55
C GLY A 291 -13.28 26.66 -74.70
N GLY A 292 -13.37 27.99 -74.69
CA GLY A 292 -14.57 28.76 -75.03
C GLY A 292 -14.27 30.25 -75.13
N ARG A 293 -14.16 30.75 -76.37
CA ARG A 293 -14.06 32.16 -76.76
C ARG A 293 -15.22 33.00 -76.23
N ALA A 294 -14.97 34.27 -75.88
CA ALA A 294 -15.78 35.41 -76.34
C ALA A 294 -14.99 36.72 -76.18
N ALA A 295 -15.00 37.50 -77.26
CA ALA A 295 -14.40 38.83 -77.39
C ALA A 295 -15.16 39.88 -76.55
N GLY A 296 -14.50 41.01 -76.25
CA GLY A 296 -15.12 42.19 -75.63
C GLY A 296 -16.20 42.86 -76.50
N PRO A 297 -16.70 44.08 -76.15
CA PRO A 297 -15.79 45.22 -75.97
C PRO A 297 -16.22 46.32 -74.96
N ALA A 298 -15.25 47.18 -74.65
CA ALA A 298 -15.23 48.65 -74.67
C ALA A 298 -16.20 49.54 -73.85
N GLY A 299 -15.61 50.63 -73.34
CA GLY A 299 -16.25 51.91 -72.98
C GLY A 299 -16.34 52.11 -71.48
N ALA A 300 -15.37 52.71 -70.78
CA ALA A 300 -15.01 54.14 -70.76
C ALA A 300 -16.21 55.05 -70.43
N GLY A 301 -16.19 55.60 -69.21
CA GLY A 301 -17.18 56.49 -68.61
C GLY A 301 -17.06 56.44 -67.10
#